data_AF-X1LM14-F1
#
_entry.id   AF-X1LM14-F1
#
_cell.length_a   1.000
_cell.length_b   1.000
_cell.length_c   1.000
_cell.angle_alpha   90.00
_cell.angle_beta   90.00
_cell.angle_gamma   90.00
#
_symmetry.space_group_name_H-M   'P 1'
#
loop_
_entity.id
_entity.type
_entity.pdbx_description
1 polymer ?
#
loop_
_entity_poly.entity_id
_entity_poly.type
_entity_poly.pdbx_seq_one_letter_code
_entity_poly.pdbx_strand_id
1 'polypeptide(L)'
;MVLILFFFNLYYVDQPYPDVLEHGEFELQLRFGPGGEILGFFNIGVLNRFGFGISYGASNLIGAGDPNFYELPGVQVKIAVIEQGFAVPQVLFGFDNQGYGGYDSARYVIMSKGLYCQIGKTLSWPNIEFVPSFGINYCFEKDNRLDLFFGMKTLFG
;
A
#
# COMPACT_ATOMS: atom_id res chain seq x y z
N MET A 1 5.55 -35.69 -3.06
CA MET A 1 5.02 -35.25 -1.75
C MET A 1 5.09 -33.74 -1.74
N VAL A 2 3.96 -33.09 -2.03
CA VAL A 2 3.88 -31.63 -2.16
C VAL A 2 3.66 -31.07 -0.76
N LEU A 3 4.60 -30.23 -0.32
CA LEU A 3 4.55 -29.54 0.96
C LEU A 3 3.49 -28.44 0.87
N ILE A 4 2.42 -28.58 1.63
CA ILE A 4 1.42 -27.54 1.84
C ILE A 4 1.93 -26.64 2.98
N LEU A 5 2.17 -25.37 2.68
CA LEU A 5 2.54 -24.36 3.67
C LEU A 5 1.27 -23.72 4.24
N PHE A 6 1.08 -23.85 5.56
CA PHE A 6 0.03 -23.14 6.28
C PHE A 6 0.48 -21.70 6.57
N PHE A 7 -0.26 -20.73 6.03
CA PHE A 7 -0.09 -19.31 6.35
C PHE A 7 -0.98 -18.97 7.55
N PHE A 8 -0.39 -18.79 8.73
CA PHE A 8 -1.14 -18.26 9.87
C PHE A 8 -1.17 -16.73 9.83
N ASN A 9 -2.15 -16.18 9.11
CA ASN A 9 -2.84 -14.91 9.36
C ASN A 9 -4.15 -14.92 8.54
N LEU A 10 -5.28 -14.48 9.13
CA LEU A 10 -6.60 -14.69 8.52
C LEU A 10 -6.90 -13.80 7.31
N TYR A 11 -6.11 -12.76 7.01
CA TYR A 11 -6.15 -12.05 5.71
C TYR A 11 -4.79 -11.39 5.40
N TYR A 12 -4.20 -11.68 4.24
CA TYR A 12 -3.22 -10.77 3.60
C TYR A 12 -3.99 -9.88 2.64
N VAL A 13 -4.31 -8.67 3.08
CA VAL A 13 -4.93 -7.64 2.24
C VAL A 13 -4.12 -6.38 2.42
N ASP A 14 -3.86 -5.71 1.30
CA ASP A 14 -3.21 -4.40 1.18
C ASP A 14 -1.67 -4.40 1.21
N GLN A 15 -1.10 -4.68 0.04
CA GLN A 15 0.32 -4.43 -0.24
C GLN A 15 0.41 -3.36 -1.32
N PRO A 16 1.49 -2.55 -1.34
CA PRO A 16 1.71 -1.60 -2.41
C PRO A 16 1.61 -2.30 -3.78
N TYR A 17 0.87 -1.72 -4.71
CA TYR A 17 0.91 -2.15 -6.10
C TYR A 17 2.28 -1.78 -6.69
N PRO A 18 2.95 -2.67 -7.44
CA PRO A 18 4.33 -2.47 -7.87
C PRO A 18 4.46 -1.47 -9.03
N ASP A 19 3.74 -0.35 -8.99
CA ASP A 19 3.72 0.65 -10.05
C ASP A 19 3.44 2.06 -9.50
N VAL A 20 3.63 3.07 -10.35
CA VAL A 20 3.43 4.49 -10.05
C VAL A 20 2.45 5.07 -11.06
N LEU A 21 1.54 5.95 -10.61
CA LEU A 21 0.64 6.70 -11.47
C LEU A 21 1.41 7.48 -12.54
N GLU A 22 0.92 7.50 -13.77
CA GLU A 22 1.52 8.26 -14.87
C GLU A 22 1.31 9.77 -14.67
N HIS A 23 2.09 10.60 -15.38
CA HIS A 23 1.99 12.05 -15.26
C HIS A 23 0.57 12.55 -15.56
N GLY A 24 -0.03 13.23 -14.59
CA GLY A 24 -1.38 13.78 -14.69
C GLY A 24 -2.50 12.82 -14.30
N GLU A 25 -2.18 11.56 -13.99
CA GLU A 25 -3.14 10.64 -13.38
C GLU A 25 -3.33 10.97 -11.91
N PHE A 26 -4.55 10.74 -11.41
CA PHE A 26 -4.87 10.86 -10.01
C PHE A 26 -5.72 9.68 -9.56
N GLU A 27 -5.59 9.32 -8.29
CA GLU A 27 -6.36 8.28 -7.64
C GLU A 27 -7.01 8.88 -6.39
N LEU A 28 -8.32 8.67 -6.27
CA LEU A 28 -9.06 8.91 -5.04
C LEU A 28 -9.47 7.56 -4.46
N GLN A 29 -8.99 7.24 -3.26
CA GLN A 29 -9.36 6.02 -2.57
C GLN A 29 -10.00 6.36 -1.23
N LEU A 30 -11.11 5.69 -0.92
CA LEU A 30 -11.74 5.72 0.40
C LEU A 30 -11.65 4.33 1.01
N ARG A 31 -11.19 4.26 2.25
CA ARG A 31 -11.16 3.04 3.04
C ARG A 31 -12.12 3.15 4.20
N PHE A 32 -12.92 2.10 4.37
CA PHE A 32 -13.85 1.94 5.48
C PHE A 32 -13.32 0.84 6.39
N GLY A 33 -13.20 1.15 7.68
CA GLY A 33 -12.78 0.20 8.71
C GLY A 33 -13.94 -0.34 9.55
N PRO A 34 -13.71 -1.44 10.29
CA PRO A 34 -14.76 -2.11 11.07
C PRO A 34 -15.24 -1.30 12.29
N GLY A 35 -14.47 -0.32 12.77
CA GLY A 35 -14.82 0.59 13.86
C GLY A 35 -15.47 1.89 13.38
N GLY A 36 -16.04 1.91 12.18
CA GLY A 36 -16.63 3.12 11.60
C GLY A 36 -15.57 4.12 11.13
N GLU A 37 -14.34 3.67 10.91
CA GLU A 37 -13.28 4.53 10.40
C GLU A 37 -13.50 4.85 8.91
N ILE A 38 -13.27 6.10 8.53
CA ILE A 38 -13.11 6.49 7.12
C ILE A 38 -11.74 7.13 6.96
N LEU A 39 -10.98 6.63 5.99
CA LEU A 39 -9.69 7.16 5.59
C LEU A 39 -9.71 7.45 4.10
N GLY A 40 -9.45 8.70 3.73
CA GLY A 40 -9.31 9.12 2.35
C GLY A 40 -7.85 9.21 1.94
N PHE A 41 -7.58 8.82 0.70
CA PHE A 41 -6.30 8.97 0.02
C PHE A 41 -6.52 9.74 -1.26
N PHE A 42 -5.62 10.68 -1.53
CA PHE A 42 -5.52 11.36 -2.80
C PHE A 42 -4.10 11.25 -3.31
N ASN A 43 -3.89 10.48 -4.36
CA ASN A 43 -2.60 10.26 -5.00
C ASN A 43 -2.57 10.89 -6.38
N ILE A 44 -1.41 11.41 -6.80
CA ILE A 44 -1.17 11.98 -8.12
C ILE A 44 0.15 11.46 -8.70
N GLY A 45 0.16 11.22 -10.01
CA GLY A 45 1.38 11.02 -10.78
C GLY A 45 1.96 12.38 -11.15
N VAL A 46 3.02 12.79 -10.46
CA VAL A 46 3.68 14.09 -10.70
C VAL A 46 4.56 14.01 -11.94
N LEU A 47 5.22 12.88 -12.19
CA LEU A 47 5.99 12.55 -13.39
C LEU A 47 5.80 11.06 -13.70
N ASN A 48 6.18 10.59 -14.90
CA ASN A 48 6.05 9.19 -15.36
C ASN A 48 6.81 8.12 -14.54
N ARG A 49 7.33 8.47 -13.35
CA ARG A 49 8.02 7.60 -12.40
C ARG A 49 7.94 8.09 -10.97
N PHE A 50 7.22 9.20 -10.71
CA PHE A 50 7.20 9.85 -9.42
C PHE A 50 5.77 10.19 -9.05
N GLY A 51 5.30 9.54 -7.99
CA GLY A 51 3.96 9.71 -7.43
C GLY A 51 4.04 10.34 -6.05
N PHE A 52 3.06 11.18 -5.74
CA PHE A 52 2.88 11.82 -4.45
C PHE A 52 1.43 11.66 -4.02
N GLY A 53 1.20 11.48 -2.72
CA GLY A 53 -0.14 11.39 -2.17
C GLY A 53 -0.22 11.92 -0.75
N ILE A 54 -1.45 12.23 -0.36
CA ILE A 54 -1.81 12.59 1.00
C ILE A 54 -3.01 11.74 1.45
N SER A 55 -3.08 11.51 2.75
CA SER A 55 -4.21 10.81 3.35
C SER A 55 -4.62 11.43 4.67
N TYR A 56 -5.92 11.37 4.97
CA TYR A 56 -6.44 11.80 6.26
C TYR A 56 -7.76 11.10 6.57
N GLY A 57 -8.00 10.86 7.85
CA GLY A 57 -9.13 10.07 8.29
C GLY A 57 -9.45 10.26 9.76
N ALA A 58 -10.51 9.58 10.16
CA ALA A 58 -10.98 9.56 11.54
C ALA A 58 -11.56 8.19 11.86
N SER A 59 -11.45 7.79 13.13
CA SER A 59 -12.17 6.65 13.66
C SER A 59 -13.56 7.03 14.15
N ASN A 60 -14.49 6.08 14.11
CA ASN A 60 -15.89 6.28 14.49
C ASN A 60 -16.54 7.49 13.77
N LEU A 61 -16.17 7.74 12.51
CA LEU A 61 -16.80 8.77 11.67
C LEU A 61 -18.20 8.33 11.23
N ILE A 62 -18.41 7.01 11.09
CA ILE A 62 -19.72 6.39 10.95
C ILE A 62 -20.01 5.58 12.21
N GLY A 63 -20.76 6.15 13.15
CA GLY A 63 -21.12 5.49 14.40
C GLY A 63 -21.89 6.39 15.35
N ALA A 64 -22.16 5.88 16.56
CA ALA A 64 -22.99 6.57 17.56
C ALA A 64 -22.20 7.44 18.55
N GLY A 65 -20.87 7.31 18.61
CA GLY A 65 -20.00 8.14 19.45
C GLY A 65 -19.40 9.32 18.68
N ASP A 66 -18.52 10.07 19.34
CA ASP A 66 -17.79 11.17 18.72
C ASP A 66 -16.71 10.67 17.73
N PRO A 67 -16.50 11.34 16.60
CA PRO A 67 -15.38 11.05 15.71
C PRO A 67 -14.04 11.36 16.37
N ASN A 68 -13.06 10.49 16.20
CA ASN A 68 -11.69 10.73 16.64
C ASN A 68 -10.76 10.83 15.42
N PHE A 69 -10.39 12.06 15.08
CA PHE A 69 -9.52 12.35 13.94
C PHE A 69 -8.09 11.90 14.19
N TYR A 70 -7.42 11.42 13.15
CA TYR A 70 -6.01 11.08 13.25
C TYR A 70 -5.17 12.33 13.52
N GLU A 71 -4.10 12.17 14.32
CA GLU A 71 -3.31 13.30 14.81
C GLU A 71 -2.63 14.08 13.68
N LEU A 72 -2.16 13.37 12.66
CA LEU A 72 -1.48 13.95 11.51
C LEU A 72 -2.00 13.33 10.20
N PRO A 73 -1.98 14.09 9.09
CA PRO A 73 -2.17 13.51 7.77
C PRO A 73 -1.01 12.58 7.40
N GLY A 74 -1.35 11.52 6.67
CA GLY A 74 -0.39 10.66 6.01
C GLY A 74 0.10 11.25 4.70
N VAL A 75 1.27 10.79 4.28
CA VAL A 75 1.97 11.18 3.06
C VAL A 75 2.46 9.91 2.37
N GLN A 76 2.16 9.82 1.08
CA GLN A 76 2.63 8.76 0.20
C GLN A 76 3.63 9.35 -0.80
N VAL A 77 4.76 8.67 -0.98
CA VAL A 77 5.72 8.98 -2.03
C VAL A 77 6.11 7.68 -2.70
N LYS A 78 6.11 7.64 -4.03
CA LYS A 78 6.61 6.49 -4.79
C LYS A 78 7.52 6.97 -5.91
N ILE A 79 8.64 6.27 -6.08
CA ILE A 79 9.55 6.48 -7.20
C ILE A 79 9.93 5.15 -7.86
N ALA A 80 9.69 5.03 -9.16
CA ALA A 80 10.17 3.93 -9.97
C ALA A 80 11.64 4.19 -10.34
N VAL A 81 12.56 3.44 -9.72
CA VAL A 81 14.01 3.57 -9.93
C VAL A 81 14.44 2.81 -11.17
N ILE A 82 13.83 1.64 -11.40
CA ILE A 82 14.02 0.84 -12.61
C ILE A 82 12.66 0.67 -13.26
N GLU A 83 12.54 1.12 -14.51
CA GLU A 83 11.36 0.86 -15.33
C GLU A 83 11.33 -0.58 -15.80
N GLN A 84 10.12 -1.09 -15.94
CA GLN A 84 9.91 -2.39 -16.51
C GLN A 84 10.36 -2.43 -17.98
N GLY A 85 11.15 -3.43 -18.33
CA GLY A 85 11.47 -3.79 -19.71
C GLY A 85 11.05 -5.22 -20.03
N PHE A 86 11.40 -5.70 -21.22
CA PHE A 86 11.10 -7.09 -21.62
C PHE A 86 11.71 -8.10 -20.65
N ALA A 87 13.01 -8.01 -20.35
CA ALA A 87 13.71 -8.88 -19.41
C ALA A 87 13.88 -8.28 -18.00
N VAL A 88 13.69 -6.97 -17.86
CA VAL A 88 13.96 -6.23 -16.61
C VAL A 88 12.67 -6.06 -15.81
N PRO A 89 12.61 -6.43 -14.52
CA PRO A 89 11.48 -6.13 -13.65
C PRO A 89 11.48 -4.66 -13.22
N GLN A 90 10.32 -4.16 -12.82
CA GLN A 90 10.22 -2.83 -12.21
C GLN A 90 10.75 -2.88 -10.78
N VAL A 91 11.50 -1.85 -10.38
CA VAL A 91 11.94 -1.66 -9.00
C VAL A 91 11.53 -0.28 -8.55
N LEU A 92 10.85 -0.22 -7.42
CA LEU A 92 10.35 1.01 -6.83
C LEU A 92 10.79 1.16 -5.38
N PHE A 93 11.00 2.41 -5.00
CA PHE A 93 11.09 2.81 -3.61
C PHE A 93 9.86 3.63 -3.26
N GLY A 94 9.35 3.44 -2.06
CA GLY A 94 8.24 4.22 -1.57
C GLY A 94 8.36 4.56 -0.10
N PHE A 95 7.58 5.55 0.27
CA PHE A 95 7.32 5.95 1.64
C PHE A 95 5.81 6.05 1.83
N ASP A 96 5.32 5.48 2.92
CA ASP A 96 3.93 5.63 3.34
C ASP A 96 3.86 5.54 4.86
N ASN A 97 3.53 6.65 5.52
CA ASN A 97 3.36 6.70 6.98
C ASN A 97 1.88 6.56 7.40
N GLN A 98 0.97 6.28 6.48
CA GLN A 98 -0.43 6.07 6.81
C GLN A 98 -0.68 4.61 7.19
N GLY A 99 -1.05 4.39 8.46
CA GLY A 99 -1.60 3.12 8.93
C GLY A 99 -3.13 3.12 8.95
N TYR A 100 -3.71 2.04 9.47
CA TYR A 100 -5.16 1.84 9.52
C TYR A 100 -5.66 1.38 10.89
N GLY A 101 -6.94 1.68 11.15
CA GLY A 101 -7.63 1.37 12.40
C GLY A 101 -7.33 2.39 13.50
N GLY A 102 -7.70 2.05 14.72
CA GLY A 102 -7.44 2.89 15.89
C GLY A 102 -5.97 3.30 16.00
N TYR A 103 -5.73 4.58 16.30
CA TYR A 103 -4.41 5.13 16.60
C TYR A 103 -4.31 5.30 18.12
N ASP A 104 -3.38 4.57 18.73
CA ASP A 104 -3.09 4.68 20.16
C ASP A 104 -1.58 4.61 20.37
N SER A 105 -1.06 5.40 21.31
CA SER A 105 0.32 5.33 21.77
C SER A 105 1.35 5.41 20.63
N ALA A 106 1.12 6.31 19.68
CA ALA A 106 1.94 6.52 18.49
C ALA A 106 2.02 5.32 17.53
N ARG A 107 0.94 4.55 17.42
CA ARG A 107 0.86 3.34 16.59
C ARG A 107 -0.54 3.10 16.06
N TYR A 108 -0.64 2.66 14.81
CA TYR A 108 -1.88 2.13 14.25
C TYR A 108 -2.06 0.65 14.60
N VAL A 109 -3.31 0.17 14.62
CA VAL A 109 -3.58 -1.27 14.73
C VAL A 109 -2.95 -2.03 13.56
N ILE A 110 -3.15 -1.53 12.34
CA ILE A 110 -2.44 -1.97 11.15
C ILE A 110 -1.41 -0.91 10.83
N MET A 111 -0.15 -1.22 11.10
CA MET A 111 0.97 -0.31 10.89
C MET A 111 1.13 0.09 9.43
N SER A 112 1.55 1.33 9.23
CA SER A 112 2.02 1.87 7.96
C SER A 112 3.23 1.11 7.42
N LYS A 113 3.50 1.23 6.12
CA LYS A 113 4.69 0.60 5.51
C LYS A 113 5.99 1.28 5.94
N GLY A 114 5.95 2.59 6.22
CA GLY A 114 7.13 3.42 6.36
C GLY A 114 7.91 3.46 5.04
N LEU A 115 9.23 3.27 5.09
CA LEU A 115 10.04 3.13 3.88
C LEU A 115 9.92 1.71 3.34
N TYR A 116 9.77 1.56 2.04
CA TYR A 116 9.73 0.25 1.41
C TYR A 116 10.43 0.24 0.05
N CYS A 117 10.88 -0.94 -0.33
CA CYS A 117 11.37 -1.25 -1.65
C CYS A 117 10.61 -2.47 -2.18
N GLN A 118 10.22 -2.42 -3.44
CA GLN A 118 9.45 -3.49 -4.07
C GLN A 118 9.96 -3.74 -5.48
N ILE A 119 9.94 -5.02 -5.86
CA ILE A 119 10.23 -5.50 -7.20
C ILE A 119 8.99 -6.22 -7.73
N GLY A 120 8.62 -5.93 -8.98
CA GLY A 120 7.46 -6.52 -9.62
C GLY A 120 7.64 -6.62 -11.13
N LYS A 121 6.80 -7.43 -11.78
CA LYS A 121 6.81 -7.55 -13.24
C LYS A 121 5.43 -7.90 -13.75
N THR A 122 4.96 -7.17 -14.75
CA THR A 122 3.75 -7.52 -15.49
C THR A 122 4.09 -8.57 -16.55
N LEU A 123 3.43 -9.73 -16.44
CA LEU A 123 3.47 -10.82 -17.41
C LEU A 123 2.12 -10.87 -18.13
N SER A 124 2.11 -10.42 -19.39
CA SER A 124 0.91 -10.41 -20.22
C SER A 124 0.88 -11.65 -21.12
N TRP A 125 -0.18 -12.45 -20.98
CA TRP A 125 -0.54 -13.54 -21.87
C TRP A 125 -1.87 -13.22 -22.57
N PRO A 126 -2.22 -13.94 -23.66
CA PRO A 126 -3.53 -13.80 -24.27
C PRO A 126 -4.63 -14.01 -23.22
N ASN A 127 -5.44 -12.97 -23.04
CA ASN A 127 -6.57 -12.85 -22.12
C ASN A 127 -6.28 -12.91 -20.61
N ILE A 128 -5.01 -12.89 -20.20
CA ILE A 128 -4.60 -12.97 -18.80
C ILE A 128 -3.38 -12.07 -18.57
N GLU A 129 -3.47 -11.16 -17.62
CA GLU A 129 -2.33 -10.43 -17.10
C GLU A 129 -2.04 -10.87 -15.67
N PHE A 130 -0.75 -11.11 -15.39
CA PHE A 130 -0.27 -11.56 -14.09
C PHE A 130 0.83 -10.63 -13.59
N VAL A 131 0.65 -10.06 -12.40
CA VAL A 131 1.58 -9.08 -11.81
C VAL A 131 2.02 -9.56 -10.42
N PRO A 132 3.04 -10.43 -10.33
CA PRO A 132 3.67 -10.80 -9.06
C PRO A 132 4.59 -9.68 -8.59
N SER A 133 4.70 -9.55 -7.26
CA SER A 133 5.61 -8.63 -6.62
C SER A 133 6.09 -9.14 -5.27
N PHE A 134 7.27 -8.66 -4.89
CA PHE A 134 7.89 -8.91 -3.60
C PHE A 134 8.48 -7.60 -3.09
N GLY A 135 8.42 -7.37 -1.78
CA GLY A 135 9.01 -6.19 -1.20
C GLY A 135 9.38 -6.35 0.26
N ILE A 136 10.14 -5.35 0.72
CA ILE A 136 10.61 -5.22 2.09
C ILE A 136 10.20 -3.83 2.58
N ASN A 137 9.82 -3.71 3.85
CA ASN A 137 9.49 -2.42 4.43
C ASN A 137 10.08 -2.26 5.84
N TYR A 138 10.26 -1.00 6.23
CA TYR A 138 10.70 -0.58 7.55
C TYR A 138 9.73 0.50 8.06
N CYS A 139 8.91 0.11 9.04
CA CYS A 139 7.95 0.99 9.69
C CYS A 139 8.62 1.79 10.81
N PHE A 140 8.31 3.09 10.92
CA PHE A 140 8.87 4.01 11.92
C PHE A 140 7.95 4.26 13.13
N GLU A 141 6.82 3.56 13.22
CA GLU A 141 5.96 3.62 14.40
C GLU A 141 6.69 3.06 15.63
N LYS A 142 6.15 3.27 16.84
CA LYS A 142 6.81 3.06 18.15
C LYS A 142 7.70 1.82 18.30
N ASP A 143 7.37 0.71 17.64
CA ASP A 143 8.08 -0.56 17.76
C ASP A 143 9.12 -0.83 16.66
N ASN A 144 9.30 0.06 15.67
CA ASN A 144 10.19 -0.06 14.51
C ASN A 144 10.26 -1.47 13.90
N ARG A 145 9.49 -1.74 12.85
CA ARG A 145 9.36 -3.11 12.33
C ARG A 145 9.88 -3.26 10.90
N LEU A 146 10.73 -4.25 10.70
CA LEU A 146 11.14 -4.71 9.37
C LEU A 146 10.28 -5.90 8.96
N ASP A 147 9.58 -5.75 7.84
CA ASP A 147 8.67 -6.77 7.31
C ASP A 147 9.01 -7.12 5.87
N LEU A 148 8.66 -8.35 5.48
CA LEU A 148 8.65 -8.81 4.09
C LEU A 148 7.21 -8.96 3.62
N PHE A 149 6.94 -8.64 2.36
CA PHE A 149 5.62 -8.80 1.79
C PHE A 149 5.65 -9.30 0.35
N PHE A 150 4.57 -9.96 -0.04
CA PHE A 150 4.36 -10.49 -1.39
C PHE A 150 2.98 -10.05 -1.86
N GLY A 151 2.87 -9.72 -3.15
CA GLY A 151 1.63 -9.30 -3.78
C GLY A 151 1.45 -9.97 -5.13
N MET A 152 0.21 -10.20 -5.53
CA MET A 152 -0.13 -10.81 -6.80
C MET A 152 -1.45 -10.23 -7.29
N LYS A 153 -1.45 -9.65 -8.48
CA LYS A 153 -2.67 -9.22 -9.19
C LYS A 153 -2.83 -10.08 -10.45
N THR A 154 -4.04 -10.57 -10.66
CA THR A 154 -4.41 -11.26 -11.90
C THR A 154 -5.59 -10.53 -12.51
N LEU A 155 -5.47 -10.14 -13.78
CA LEU A 155 -6.55 -9.57 -14.58
C LEU A 155 -6.94 -10.58 -15.67
N PHE A 156 -8.22 -10.86 -15.78
CA PHE A 156 -8.80 -11.69 -16.84
C PHE A 156 -9.58 -10.78 -17.78
N GLY A 157 -9.34 -10.86 -19.09
CA GLY A 157 -10.02 -10.01 -20.07
C GLY A 157 -9.69 -10.38 -21.50
#